data_AF-A0A418KHD4-F1
#
_entry.id   AF-A0A418KHD4-F1
#
_cell.length_a   1.000
_cell.length_b   1.000
_cell.length_c   1.000
_cell.angle_alpha   90.00
_cell.angle_beta   90.00
_cell.angle_gamma   90.00
#
_symmetry.space_group_name_H-M   'P 1'
#
loop_
_entity.id
_entity.type
_entity.pdbx_description
1 polymer ?
#
loop_
_entity_poly.entity_id
_entity_poly.type
_entity_poly.pdbx_seq_one_letter_code
_entity_poly.pdbx_strand_id
1 'polypeptide(L)'
;MEDSVATTPAADRRDVIARSAFLSDDVGEMIAWHDTEGPSIDIHLEPADSGQRVDVSVTPSEARALARQLTELADTAQRAGWTPELLAEARERYLPGMSDEQIIARLDALTDRLGGLVLGYRGRIDWRAGRILVAETGHELLGRAATAVDAAEQHLAGYQQAVEQLTTVKAELDHVRRFFEHESELDR
;
A
#
# COMPACT_ATOMS: atom_id res chain seq x y z
N MET A 1 -43.61 -4.85 -63.05
CA MET A 1 -43.76 -5.09 -61.61
C MET A 1 -42.71 -6.13 -61.28
N GLU A 2 -41.48 -5.69 -61.11
CA GLU A 2 -40.34 -6.55 -60.76
C GLU A 2 -40.06 -6.30 -59.29
N ASP A 3 -40.18 -7.37 -58.50
CA ASP A 3 -39.89 -7.40 -57.07
C ASP A 3 -38.40 -7.13 -56.87
N SER A 4 -38.09 -5.94 -56.35
CA SER A 4 -36.78 -5.64 -55.78
C SER A 4 -36.68 -6.36 -54.44
N VAL A 5 -35.93 -7.46 -54.41
CA VAL A 5 -35.46 -8.08 -53.17
C VAL A 5 -34.48 -7.10 -52.54
N ALA A 6 -34.99 -6.26 -51.64
CA ALA A 6 -34.17 -5.49 -50.73
C ALA A 6 -33.49 -6.47 -49.77
N THR A 7 -32.27 -6.90 -50.11
CA THR A 7 -31.35 -7.47 -49.12
C THR A 7 -31.00 -6.37 -48.13
N THR A 8 -31.71 -6.34 -47.02
CA THR A 8 -31.27 -5.61 -45.82
C THR A 8 -29.85 -6.13 -45.49
N PRO A 9 -28.83 -5.26 -45.39
CA PRO A 9 -27.55 -5.70 -44.86
C PRO A 9 -27.84 -6.29 -43.48
N ALA A 10 -27.45 -7.55 -43.26
CA ALA A 10 -27.48 -8.15 -41.95
C ALA A 10 -26.79 -7.18 -40.99
N ALA A 11 -27.55 -6.57 -40.08
CA ALA A 11 -27.02 -5.69 -39.07
C ALA A 11 -25.88 -6.46 -38.37
N ASP A 12 -24.67 -5.89 -38.41
CA ASP A 12 -23.51 -6.36 -37.64
C ASP A 12 -24.01 -6.80 -36.27
N ARG A 13 -23.96 -8.10 -36.02
CA ARG A 13 -24.42 -8.66 -34.76
C ARG A 13 -23.38 -8.30 -33.70
N ARG A 14 -23.52 -7.10 -33.15
CA ARG A 14 -22.70 -6.57 -32.05
C ARG A 14 -23.17 -7.23 -30.76
N ASP A 15 -22.43 -8.24 -30.32
CA ASP A 15 -22.71 -8.87 -29.04
C ASP A 15 -22.04 -8.03 -27.94
N VAL A 16 -22.86 -7.35 -27.13
CA VAL A 16 -22.37 -6.57 -25.97
C VAL A 16 -21.83 -7.55 -24.93
N ILE A 17 -20.55 -7.40 -24.60
CA ILE A 17 -19.84 -8.20 -23.61
C ILE A 17 -20.04 -7.62 -22.21
N ALA A 18 -19.85 -6.31 -22.07
CA ALA A 18 -19.95 -5.61 -20.79
C ALA A 18 -20.33 -4.15 -20.99
N ARG A 19 -20.96 -3.55 -19.97
CA ARG A 19 -21.30 -2.13 -19.92
C ARG A 19 -21.03 -1.59 -18.52
N SER A 20 -20.50 -0.37 -18.44
CA SER A 20 -20.25 0.35 -17.20
C SER A 20 -20.41 1.86 -17.42
N ALA A 21 -20.72 2.61 -16.38
CA ALA A 21 -20.54 4.06 -16.39
C ALA A 21 -19.04 4.41 -16.60
N PHE A 22 -18.75 5.55 -17.23
CA PHE A 22 -17.38 6.06 -17.38
C PHE A 22 -16.86 6.66 -16.06
N LEU A 23 -17.62 7.57 -15.46
CA LEU A 23 -17.39 8.13 -14.11
C LEU A 23 -18.68 8.11 -13.28
N SER A 24 -19.78 8.50 -13.91
CA SER A 24 -21.15 8.34 -13.45
C SER A 24 -22.08 8.24 -14.67
N ASP A 25 -23.32 7.80 -14.46
CA ASP A 25 -24.31 7.69 -15.54
C ASP A 25 -24.63 9.06 -16.19
N ASP A 26 -24.44 10.16 -15.46
CA ASP A 26 -24.66 11.54 -15.94
C ASP A 26 -23.50 12.08 -16.80
N VAL A 27 -22.37 11.36 -16.86
CA VAL A 27 -21.18 11.76 -17.64
C VAL A 27 -21.07 10.97 -18.93
N GLY A 28 -21.35 9.67 -18.87
CA GLY A 28 -21.19 8.79 -20.04
C GLY A 28 -21.09 7.31 -19.69
N GLU A 29 -21.04 6.49 -20.73
CA GLU A 29 -20.93 5.03 -20.62
C GLU A 29 -19.75 4.47 -21.40
N MET A 30 -19.27 3.33 -20.95
CA MET A 30 -18.31 2.48 -21.64
C MET A 30 -18.99 1.16 -21.98
N ILE A 31 -18.86 0.72 -23.22
CA ILE A 31 -19.46 -0.51 -23.70
C ILE A 31 -18.40 -1.34 -24.40
N ALA A 32 -18.16 -2.54 -23.90
CA ALA A 32 -17.33 -3.52 -24.57
C ALA A 32 -18.24 -4.43 -25.40
N TRP A 33 -17.87 -4.68 -26.64
CA TRP A 33 -18.58 -5.59 -27.53
C TRP A 33 -17.64 -6.38 -28.42
N HIS A 34 -18.20 -7.40 -29.06
CA HIS A 34 -17.55 -8.15 -30.11
C HIS A 34 -18.30 -7.91 -31.43
N ASP A 35 -17.60 -7.47 -32.46
CA ASP A 35 -18.11 -7.34 -33.81
C ASP A 35 -17.34 -8.24 -34.79
N THR A 36 -17.49 -7.98 -36.09
CA THR A 36 -16.84 -8.74 -37.17
C THR A 36 -15.33 -8.49 -37.27
N GLU A 37 -14.83 -7.38 -36.73
CA GLU A 37 -13.42 -6.99 -36.71
C GLU A 37 -12.73 -7.41 -35.39
N GLY A 38 -13.49 -7.62 -34.32
CA GLY A 38 -13.02 -8.21 -33.06
C GLY A 38 -13.61 -7.54 -31.82
N PRO A 39 -12.97 -7.71 -30.65
CA PRO A 39 -13.38 -7.02 -29.44
C PRO A 39 -12.97 -5.55 -29.48
N SER A 40 -13.92 -4.65 -29.25
CA SER A 40 -13.71 -3.21 -29.14
C SER A 40 -14.45 -2.64 -27.92
N ILE A 41 -14.00 -1.48 -27.47
CA ILE A 41 -14.58 -0.74 -26.35
C ILE A 41 -14.91 0.65 -26.85
N ASP A 42 -16.18 1.01 -26.81
CA ASP A 42 -16.62 2.37 -27.08
C ASP A 42 -16.86 3.11 -25.78
N ILE A 43 -16.45 4.37 -25.80
CA ILE A 43 -16.59 5.34 -24.72
C ILE A 43 -17.46 6.47 -25.27
N HIS A 44 -18.66 6.60 -24.72
CA HIS A 44 -19.62 7.64 -25.05
C HIS A 44 -19.67 8.63 -23.90
N LEU A 45 -19.19 9.85 -24.13
CA LEU A 45 -19.22 10.93 -23.15
C LEU A 45 -20.23 11.97 -23.60
N GLU A 46 -21.24 12.19 -22.78
CA GLU A 46 -22.26 13.22 -22.97
C GLU A 46 -22.64 13.80 -21.59
N PRO A 47 -21.77 14.62 -20.97
CA PRO A 47 -22.04 15.16 -19.65
C PRO A 47 -23.30 16.03 -19.68
N ALA A 48 -24.20 15.81 -18.72
CA ALA A 48 -25.41 16.59 -18.56
C ALA A 48 -25.11 18.10 -18.58
N ASP A 49 -25.96 18.86 -19.25
CA ASP A 49 -25.90 20.33 -19.36
C ASP A 49 -24.67 20.93 -20.07
N SER A 50 -23.77 20.10 -20.62
CA SER A 50 -22.58 20.59 -21.33
C SER A 50 -22.83 20.88 -22.82
N GLY A 51 -23.81 20.19 -23.43
CA GLY A 51 -24.01 20.17 -24.88
C GLY A 51 -22.84 19.56 -25.67
N GLN A 52 -21.87 18.95 -24.98
CA GLN A 52 -20.69 18.33 -25.58
C GLN A 52 -20.92 16.84 -25.71
N ARG A 53 -20.45 16.27 -26.83
CA ARG A 53 -20.48 14.84 -27.08
C ARG A 53 -19.15 14.38 -27.66
N VAL A 54 -18.62 13.30 -27.10
CA VAL A 54 -17.39 12.65 -27.56
C VAL A 54 -17.63 11.16 -27.62
N ASP A 55 -17.38 10.58 -28.79
CA ASP A 55 -17.45 9.14 -29.04
C ASP A 55 -16.05 8.66 -29.42
N VAL A 56 -15.50 7.72 -28.64
CA VAL A 56 -14.17 7.15 -28.87
C VAL A 56 -14.29 5.63 -28.88
N SER A 57 -13.79 4.99 -29.94
CA SER A 57 -13.65 3.54 -30.01
C SER A 57 -12.19 3.16 -29.87
N VAL A 58 -11.89 2.20 -28.99
CA VAL A 58 -10.55 1.70 -28.73
C VAL A 58 -10.51 0.19 -28.67
N THR A 59 -9.37 -0.38 -29.08
CA THR A 59 -9.08 -1.79 -28.84
C THR A 59 -8.76 -2.06 -27.36
N PRO A 60 -8.88 -3.31 -26.89
CA PRO A 60 -8.46 -3.67 -25.53
C PRO A 60 -6.98 -3.38 -25.23
N SER A 61 -6.09 -3.35 -26.23
CA SER A 61 -4.69 -2.96 -26.06
C SER A 61 -4.54 -1.46 -25.82
N GLU A 62 -5.24 -0.64 -26.59
CA GLU A 62 -5.24 0.82 -26.45
C GLU A 62 -5.89 1.25 -25.14
N ALA A 63 -7.00 0.61 -24.75
CA ALA A 63 -7.63 0.87 -23.45
C ALA A 63 -6.67 0.61 -22.28
N ARG A 64 -5.86 -0.45 -22.33
CA ARG A 64 -4.82 -0.71 -21.32
C ARG A 64 -3.70 0.32 -21.34
N ALA A 65 -3.30 0.81 -22.51
CA ALA A 65 -2.32 1.87 -22.63
C ALA A 65 -2.85 3.20 -22.06
N LEU A 66 -4.09 3.56 -22.39
CA LEU A 66 -4.77 4.74 -21.87
C LEU A 66 -4.90 4.67 -20.34
N ALA A 67 -5.33 3.52 -19.81
CA ALA A 67 -5.42 3.32 -18.36
C ALA A 67 -4.07 3.57 -17.66
N ARG A 68 -2.96 3.07 -18.23
CA ARG A 68 -1.62 3.32 -17.69
C ARG A 68 -1.26 4.81 -17.70
N GLN A 69 -1.54 5.51 -18.79
CA GLN A 69 -1.26 6.95 -18.89
C GLN A 69 -2.07 7.76 -17.87
N LEU A 70 -3.35 7.39 -17.67
CA LEU A 70 -4.20 8.02 -16.67
C LEU A 70 -3.68 7.76 -15.24
N THR A 71 -3.21 6.55 -14.95
CA THR A 71 -2.56 6.23 -13.67
C THR A 71 -1.31 7.08 -13.45
N GLU A 72 -0.39 7.13 -14.43
CA GLU A 72 0.84 7.92 -14.34
C GLU A 72 0.56 9.43 -14.13
N LEU A 73 -0.47 9.95 -14.79
CA LEU A 73 -0.89 11.34 -14.63
C LEU A 73 -1.51 11.59 -13.26
N ALA A 74 -2.34 10.67 -12.77
CA ALA A 74 -2.94 10.74 -11.44
C ALA A 74 -1.86 10.73 -10.35
N ASP A 75 -0.87 9.83 -10.44
CA ASP A 75 0.26 9.74 -9.52
C ASP A 75 1.07 11.04 -9.50
N THR A 76 1.30 11.63 -10.68
CA THR A 76 2.01 12.90 -10.82
C THR A 76 1.23 14.06 -10.18
N ALA A 77 -0.07 14.15 -10.46
CA ALA A 77 -0.94 15.20 -9.91
C ALA A 77 -1.05 15.07 -8.38
N GLN A 78 -1.15 13.85 -7.88
CA GLN A 78 -1.17 13.57 -6.45
C GLN A 78 0.14 13.98 -5.78
N ARG A 79 1.29 13.61 -6.35
CA ARG A 79 2.60 14.01 -5.81
C ARG A 79 2.80 15.52 -5.80
N ALA A 80 2.25 16.23 -6.78
CA ALA A 80 2.24 17.69 -6.78
C ALA A 80 1.44 18.28 -5.60
N GLY A 81 0.52 17.49 -5.01
CA GLY A 81 -0.20 17.85 -3.78
C GLY A 81 0.63 17.73 -2.50
N TRP A 82 1.81 17.11 -2.53
CA TRP A 82 2.73 17.03 -1.38
C TRP A 82 3.52 18.33 -1.20
N THR A 83 2.81 19.43 -0.90
CA THR A 83 3.46 20.74 -0.72
C THR A 83 4.27 20.79 0.58
N PRO A 84 5.28 21.68 0.68
CA PRO A 84 6.04 21.86 1.92
C PRO A 84 5.16 22.16 3.14
N GLU A 85 4.07 22.91 2.95
CA GLU A 85 3.10 23.22 4.01
C GLU A 85 2.36 21.96 4.48
N LEU A 86 1.96 21.08 3.55
CA LEU A 86 1.34 19.81 3.89
C LEU A 86 2.33 18.90 4.62
N LEU A 87 3.58 18.82 4.16
CA LEU A 87 4.60 17.99 4.80
C LEU A 87 4.92 18.49 6.22
N ALA A 88 4.94 19.82 6.42
CA ALA A 88 5.07 20.42 7.75
C ALA A 88 3.88 20.05 8.66
N GLU A 89 2.64 20.17 8.16
CA GLU A 89 1.43 19.76 8.90
C GLU A 89 1.48 18.26 9.23
N ALA A 90 1.87 17.42 8.27
CA ALA A 90 1.97 15.98 8.44
C ALA A 90 2.96 15.62 9.55
N ARG A 91 4.13 16.25 9.55
CA ARG A 91 5.16 16.09 10.57
C ARG A 91 4.68 16.51 11.94
N GLU A 92 4.04 17.66 12.05
CA GLU A 92 3.58 18.19 13.33
C GLU A 92 2.48 17.33 13.93
N ARG A 93 1.54 16.88 13.09
CA ARG A 93 0.27 16.33 13.57
C ARG A 93 0.18 14.80 13.57
N TYR A 94 0.87 14.14 12.64
CA TYR A 94 0.68 12.70 12.40
C TYR A 94 1.97 11.89 12.45
N LEU A 95 3.08 12.47 11.99
CA LEU A 95 4.35 11.76 11.76
C LEU A 95 5.55 12.51 12.40
N PRO A 96 5.54 12.73 13.72
CA PRO A 96 6.61 13.47 14.38
C PRO A 96 7.96 12.77 14.25
N GLY A 97 8.99 13.56 13.96
CA GLY A 97 10.38 13.08 13.82
C GLY A 97 10.72 12.45 12.47
N MET A 98 9.79 12.42 11.50
CA MET A 98 10.06 11.93 10.14
C MET A 98 10.61 13.04 9.22
N SER A 99 11.52 12.65 8.32
CA SER A 99 11.99 13.51 7.21
C SER A 99 10.90 13.69 6.15
N ASP A 100 11.04 14.68 5.28
CA ASP A 100 10.09 14.90 4.18
C ASP A 100 10.01 13.67 3.26
N GLU A 101 11.14 13.02 2.96
CA GLU A 101 11.18 11.81 2.11
C GLU A 101 10.42 10.65 2.76
N GLN A 102 10.55 10.47 4.07
CA GLN A 102 9.83 9.44 4.81
C GLN A 102 8.32 9.72 4.83
N ILE A 103 7.94 10.99 5.02
CA ILE A 103 6.54 11.41 4.98
C ILE A 103 5.96 11.19 3.58
N ILE A 104 6.66 11.59 2.52
CA ILE A 104 6.22 11.37 1.13
C ILE A 104 6.04 9.87 0.86
N ALA A 105 7.00 9.03 1.23
CA ALA A 105 6.89 7.58 1.02
C ALA A 105 5.66 6.98 1.73
N ARG A 106 5.34 7.47 2.93
CA ARG A 106 4.14 7.06 3.68
C ARG A 106 2.85 7.53 3.01
N LEU A 107 2.83 8.76 2.54
CA LEU A 107 1.68 9.32 1.85
C LEU A 107 1.43 8.62 0.51
N ASP A 108 2.47 8.33 -0.27
CA ASP A 108 2.38 7.53 -1.50
C ASP A 108 1.80 6.14 -1.19
N ALA A 109 2.40 5.40 -0.25
CA ALA A 109 1.92 4.06 0.12
C ALA A 109 0.47 4.06 0.65
N LEU A 110 0.10 5.09 1.42
CA LEU A 110 -1.27 5.24 1.89
C LEU A 110 -2.23 5.53 0.73
N THR A 111 -1.79 6.32 -0.25
CA THR A 111 -2.65 6.69 -1.36
C THR A 111 -2.87 5.54 -2.33
N ASP A 112 -1.84 4.75 -2.60
CA ASP A 112 -1.96 3.49 -3.35
C ASP A 112 -3.00 2.56 -2.69
N ARG A 113 -2.96 2.50 -1.35
CA ARG A 113 -3.87 1.65 -0.57
C ARG A 113 -5.30 2.17 -0.52
N LEU A 114 -5.49 3.49 -0.55
CA LEU A 114 -6.81 4.13 -0.45
C LEU A 114 -7.39 4.57 -1.81
N GLY A 115 -6.66 4.35 -2.91
CA GLY A 115 -7.09 4.71 -4.26
C GLY A 115 -7.23 6.22 -4.47
N GLY A 116 -6.28 7.03 -4.01
CA GLY A 116 -6.29 8.49 -4.22
C GLY A 116 -6.83 9.33 -3.05
N LEU A 117 -7.43 8.70 -2.03
CA LEU A 117 -8.18 9.39 -0.97
C LEU A 117 -7.33 9.78 0.26
N VAL A 118 -6.22 10.49 0.05
CA VAL A 118 -5.37 10.99 1.16
C VAL A 118 -5.52 12.48 1.40
N LEU A 119 -5.73 13.26 0.33
CA LEU A 119 -6.01 14.68 0.42
C LEU A 119 -7.51 14.91 0.68
N GLY A 120 -7.81 15.67 1.72
CA GLY A 120 -9.12 16.23 2.03
C GLY A 120 -9.27 17.67 1.55
N TYR A 121 -10.17 18.42 2.20
CA TYR A 121 -10.51 19.79 1.82
C TYR A 121 -9.28 20.73 1.85
N ARG A 122 -9.15 21.57 0.81
CA ARG A 122 -8.05 22.54 0.60
C ARG A 122 -6.64 21.93 0.51
N GLY A 123 -6.53 20.68 0.08
CA GLY A 123 -5.23 20.03 -0.09
C GLY A 123 -4.52 19.75 1.24
N ARG A 124 -5.28 19.57 2.33
CA ARG A 124 -4.76 19.06 3.61
C ARG A 124 -4.95 17.56 3.68
N ILE A 125 -4.21 16.88 4.55
CA ILE A 125 -4.43 15.46 4.82
C ILE A 125 -5.83 15.28 5.43
N ASP A 126 -6.63 14.39 4.87
CA ASP A 126 -7.92 14.02 5.44
C ASP A 126 -7.74 13.45 6.86
N TRP A 127 -8.62 13.78 7.79
CA TRP A 127 -8.48 13.38 9.19
C TRP A 127 -8.45 11.85 9.38
N ARG A 128 -9.16 11.10 8.52
CA ARG A 128 -9.18 9.63 8.56
C ARG A 128 -7.85 9.08 8.03
N ALA A 129 -7.33 9.66 6.95
CA ALA A 129 -6.00 9.34 6.44
C ALA A 129 -4.91 9.63 7.49
N GLY A 130 -4.97 10.79 8.15
CA GLY A 130 -4.05 11.13 9.24
C GLY A 130 -4.09 10.16 10.42
N ARG A 131 -5.28 9.71 10.82
CA ARG A 131 -5.42 8.68 11.87
C ARG A 131 -4.81 7.33 11.49
N ILE A 132 -4.93 6.96 10.22
CA ILE A 132 -4.34 5.74 9.70
C ILE A 132 -2.81 5.82 9.77
N LEU A 133 -2.22 6.94 9.35
CA LEU A 133 -0.77 7.17 9.43
C LEU A 133 -0.23 7.02 10.87
N VAL A 134 -0.94 7.59 11.85
CA VAL A 134 -0.58 7.47 13.27
C VAL A 134 -0.66 6.01 13.74
N ALA A 135 -1.72 5.30 13.36
CA ALA A 135 -1.91 3.91 13.76
C ALA A 135 -0.82 2.99 13.19
N GLU A 136 -0.47 3.15 11.91
CA GLU A 136 0.60 2.37 11.26
C GLU A 136 1.96 2.66 11.89
N THR A 137 2.28 3.93 12.10
CA THR A 137 3.53 4.35 12.76
C THR A 137 3.62 3.80 14.18
N GLY A 138 2.51 3.87 14.93
CA GLY A 138 2.40 3.30 16.26
C GLY A 138 2.61 1.78 16.26
N HIS A 139 1.99 1.07 15.31
CA HIS A 139 2.12 -0.38 15.19
C HIS A 139 3.57 -0.80 14.92
N GLU A 140 4.28 -0.10 14.03
CA GLU A 140 5.69 -0.39 13.75
C GLU A 140 6.63 -0.07 14.91
N LEU A 141 6.37 1.03 15.64
CA LEU A 141 7.13 1.36 16.83
C LEU A 141 6.94 0.30 17.91
N LEU A 142 5.70 -0.16 18.12
CA LEU A 142 5.39 -1.25 19.05
C LEU A 142 6.04 -2.56 18.62
N GLY A 143 6.04 -2.89 17.33
CA GLY A 143 6.73 -4.06 16.79
C GLY A 143 8.23 -4.01 17.06
N ARG A 144 8.89 -2.87 16.79
CA ARG A 144 10.32 -2.67 17.09
C ARG A 144 10.61 -2.76 18.58
N ALA A 145 9.76 -2.18 19.41
CA ALA A 145 9.91 -2.23 20.86
C ALA A 145 9.77 -3.68 21.37
N ALA A 146 8.80 -4.45 20.87
CA ALA A 146 8.63 -5.85 21.21
C ALA A 146 9.88 -6.66 20.84
N THR A 147 10.38 -6.55 19.61
CA THR A 147 11.62 -7.24 19.20
C THR A 147 12.82 -6.85 20.07
N ALA A 148 12.94 -5.58 20.46
CA ALA A 148 14.03 -5.12 21.31
C ALA A 148 13.92 -5.68 22.75
N VAL A 149 12.71 -5.78 23.28
CA VAL A 149 12.45 -6.39 24.59
C VAL A 149 12.75 -7.89 24.56
N ASP A 150 12.31 -8.60 23.53
CA ASP A 150 12.58 -10.04 23.35
C ASP A 150 14.09 -10.32 23.29
N ALA A 151 14.84 -9.49 22.56
CA ALA A 151 16.29 -9.59 22.48
C ALA A 151 16.94 -9.35 23.86
N ALA A 152 16.47 -8.34 24.61
CA ALA A 152 16.98 -8.05 25.95
C ALA A 152 16.70 -9.21 26.92
N GLU A 153 15.52 -9.83 26.85
CA GLU A 153 15.16 -11.01 27.64
C GLU A 153 16.11 -12.18 27.36
N GLN A 154 16.38 -12.47 26.08
CA GLN A 154 17.33 -13.53 25.70
C GLN A 154 18.74 -13.27 26.24
N HIS A 155 19.21 -12.02 26.21
CA HIS A 155 20.51 -11.66 26.79
C HIS A 155 20.54 -11.86 28.31
N LEU A 156 19.47 -11.49 29.02
CA LEU A 156 19.37 -11.68 30.47
C LEU A 156 19.34 -13.16 30.85
N ALA A 157 18.60 -13.99 30.12
CA ALA A 157 18.59 -15.44 30.31
C ALA A 157 19.99 -16.05 30.11
N GLY A 158 20.73 -15.59 29.09
CA GLY A 158 22.12 -16.00 28.87
C GLY A 158 23.04 -15.63 30.04
N TYR A 159 22.88 -14.44 30.63
CA TYR A 159 23.63 -14.06 31.83
C TYR A 159 23.29 -14.92 33.05
N GLN A 160 22.02 -15.26 33.25
CA GLN A 160 21.61 -16.15 34.34
C GLN A 160 22.27 -17.53 34.20
N GLN A 161 22.26 -18.11 33.01
CA GLN A 161 22.92 -19.38 32.74
C GLN A 161 24.43 -19.32 32.99
N ALA A 162 25.10 -18.24 32.59
CA ALA A 162 26.52 -18.04 32.87
C ALA A 162 26.82 -17.97 34.38
N VAL A 163 25.96 -17.30 35.16
CA VAL A 163 26.08 -17.23 36.62
C VAL A 163 25.91 -18.61 37.26
N GLU A 164 24.97 -19.43 36.78
CA GLU A 164 24.78 -20.80 37.26
C GLU A 164 26.01 -21.68 36.98
N GLN A 165 26.59 -21.58 35.79
CA GLN A 165 27.82 -22.29 35.43
C GLN A 165 29.01 -21.86 36.30
N LEU A 166 29.20 -20.56 36.51
CA LEU A 166 30.25 -20.04 37.38
C LEU A 166 30.08 -20.48 38.84
N THR A 167 28.84 -20.57 39.31
CA THR A 167 28.53 -21.07 40.66
C THR A 167 28.91 -22.54 40.80
N THR A 168 28.64 -23.34 39.75
CA THR A 168 29.04 -24.75 39.71
C THR A 168 30.57 -24.90 39.71
N VAL A 169 31.28 -24.14 38.86
CA VAL A 169 32.75 -24.14 38.84
C VAL A 169 33.34 -23.74 40.18
N LYS A 170 32.76 -22.73 40.84
CA LYS A 170 33.19 -22.33 42.19
C LYS A 170 33.01 -23.47 43.20
N ALA A 171 31.88 -24.17 43.18
CA ALA A 171 31.61 -25.28 44.09
C ALA A 171 32.60 -26.44 43.91
N GLU A 172 32.95 -26.76 42.65
CA GLU A 172 33.98 -27.77 42.32
C GLU A 172 35.36 -27.35 42.82
N LEU A 173 35.76 -26.10 42.60
CA LEU A 173 37.03 -25.57 43.11
C LEU A 173 37.08 -25.59 44.64
N ASP A 174 35.98 -25.26 45.32
CA ASP A 174 35.87 -25.33 46.78
C ASP A 174 35.93 -26.78 47.29
N HIS A 175 35.49 -27.77 46.52
CA HIS A 175 35.66 -29.19 46.83
C HIS A 175 37.13 -29.58 46.73
N VAL A 176 37.76 -29.29 45.58
CA VAL A 176 39.18 -29.61 45.33
C VAL A 176 40.08 -28.96 46.39
N ARG A 177 39.82 -27.70 46.76
CA ARG A 177 40.56 -27.03 47.83
C ARG A 177 40.47 -27.81 49.15
N ARG A 178 39.26 -28.18 49.58
CA ARG A 178 39.04 -28.95 50.82
C ARG A 178 39.72 -30.31 50.80
N PHE A 179 39.73 -30.99 49.66
CA PHE A 179 40.46 -32.26 49.50
C PHE A 179 41.96 -32.07 49.76
N PHE A 180 42.58 -31.08 49.13
CA PHE A 180 44.02 -30.81 49.33
C PHE A 180 44.35 -30.31 50.74
N GLU A 181 43.48 -29.50 51.35
CA GLU A 181 43.62 -29.10 52.76
C GLU A 181 43.64 -30.35 53.67
N HIS A 182 42.71 -31.29 53.47
CA HIS A 182 42.63 -32.52 54.24
C HIS A 182 43.85 -33.44 54.07
N GLU A 183 44.29 -33.67 52.82
CA GLU A 183 45.50 -34.46 52.53
C GLU A 183 46.75 -33.83 53.17
N SER A 184 46.84 -32.50 53.19
CA SER A 184 47.99 -31.79 53.78
C SER A 184 48.05 -31.83 55.31
N GLU A 185 46.93 -32.12 55.98
CA GLU A 185 46.85 -32.23 57.44
C GLU A 185 47.14 -33.65 57.95
N LEU A 186 46.98 -34.68 57.11
CA LEU A 186 47.24 -36.09 57.44
C LEU A 186 48.74 -36.46 57.45
N ASP A 187 49.58 -35.64 56.83
CA ASP A 187 51.04 -35.83 56.73
C ASP A 187 51.84 -35.12 57.85
N ARG A 188 51.17 -34.68 58.94
CA ARG A 188 51.79 -34.13 60.17
C ARG A 188 51.55 -35.02 61.38
#